data_AF-A0A914HZD0-F1
#
_entry.id   AF-A0A914HZD0-F1
#
_cell.length_a   1.000
_cell.length_b   1.000
_cell.length_c   1.000
_cell.angle_alpha   90.00
_cell.angle_beta   90.00
_cell.angle_gamma   90.00
#
_symmetry.space_group_name_H-M   'P 1'
#
loop_
_entity.id
_entity.type
_entity.pdbx_description
1 polymer ?
#
loop_
_entity_poly.entity_id
_entity_poly.type
_entity_poly.pdbx_seq_one_letter_code
_entity_poly.pdbx_strand_id
1 'polypeptide(L)'
;MPSVEGIRTSVPARKSAATTSLLYGEAEAQFLQGMYPCHEKHFVPMAAIVAYRLYGAEWPSEVNAALLSHILPCHFVPSGASITSLVSKLRHAHRSLAGRSPVQLQLHFLSLCWSLNVYGCTFFRAFMLMSKPLRGNLQIHLGLNDWGICMINASTHKQMAAIEMDKLDVKFTPNTNFLEVATRRKDLIATITTSQAVLINNLLKQLKLKVQQANRDRAVRGGIVVPCAAASVAAFSVPSIPAAPAPLSSVGPSGKDARQLPDEQKRLSHRQNGMRTCCRACRLRRCFQAGMRPELIATGDSISSPKPKVGPSVAHLPVKVNSFSPSSPGSFSSFPFANRISQSVRDFCEGEKAICAQHFGLGTVFGEKQLLPITQEEHNVIEKGCVVLLLNFVRTQFPKIDSIPTQQKVSILKSFTFHFNFLHYCELTLKHRPAVEGHRQRSRARANSSKWLLAARFWPGFATSSRTHTYKSLAIEAAEFAAIQGIQLWKCVEECVDLSAEFGTDHCPLDALFAELHYLIAASNGGGTNARGVAIRFGRILSMLTEVSALGRELNELLTLCKVFLDPGSCVNSNDLWDAMFAADSAKANATAK
;
A
#
# COMPACT_ATOMS: atom_id res chain seq x y z
N MET A 1 16.03 35.81 50.59
CA MET A 1 16.38 35.48 49.19
C MET A 1 15.96 34.03 48.94
N PRO A 2 14.76 33.76 48.40
CA PRO A 2 14.33 32.39 48.15
C PRO A 2 14.95 31.89 46.84
N SER A 3 15.48 30.67 46.90
CA SER A 3 16.12 29.93 45.81
C SER A 3 15.15 29.69 44.65
N VAL A 4 15.55 30.11 43.45
CA VAL A 4 14.85 29.83 42.19
C VAL A 4 15.03 28.34 41.86
N GLU A 5 14.04 27.52 42.22
CA GLU A 5 13.94 26.15 41.73
C GLU A 5 13.62 26.16 40.23
N GLY A 6 14.57 25.65 39.44
CA GLY A 6 14.47 25.57 37.99
C GLY A 6 13.28 24.74 37.54
N ILE A 7 12.47 25.33 36.66
CA ILE A 7 11.42 24.66 35.89
C ILE A 7 12.05 23.51 35.10
N ARG A 8 11.94 22.28 35.62
CA ARG A 8 12.24 21.05 34.90
C ARG A 8 11.25 20.93 33.75
N THR A 9 11.70 21.25 32.53
CA THR A 9 10.98 20.90 31.31
C THR A 9 10.88 19.38 31.25
N SER A 10 9.66 18.84 31.38
CA SER A 10 9.41 17.40 31.31
C SER A 10 9.90 16.88 29.96
N VAL A 11 10.99 16.10 29.97
CA VAL A 11 11.50 15.41 28.78
C VAL A 11 10.39 14.50 28.26
N PRO A 12 9.89 14.68 27.03
CA PRO A 12 8.85 13.80 26.48
C PRO A 12 9.35 12.35 26.53
N ALA A 13 8.51 11.44 27.02
CA ALA A 13 8.81 10.03 27.17
C ALA A 13 9.60 9.52 25.95
N ARG A 14 10.81 8.96 26.19
CA ARG A 14 11.69 8.45 25.12
C ARG A 14 10.87 7.47 24.27
N LYS A 15 10.55 7.88 23.04
CA LYS A 15 9.93 6.97 22.07
C LYS A 15 10.88 5.81 21.82
N SER A 16 10.36 4.59 21.77
CA SER A 16 11.19 3.43 21.43
C SER A 16 11.85 3.61 20.06
N ALA A 17 13.03 3.00 19.87
CA ALA A 17 13.72 3.02 18.58
C ALA A 17 12.85 2.43 17.45
N ALA A 18 12.09 1.37 17.76
CA ALA A 18 11.15 0.75 16.83
C ALA A 18 10.04 1.70 16.37
N THR A 19 9.39 2.40 17.32
CA THR A 19 8.36 3.40 16.99
C THR A 19 8.93 4.54 16.15
N THR A 20 10.15 4.98 16.46
CA THR A 20 10.84 6.03 15.69
C THR A 20 11.11 5.58 14.26
N SER A 21 11.58 4.36 14.07
CA SER A 21 11.84 3.78 12.75
C SER A 21 10.56 3.65 11.93
N LEU A 22 9.45 3.20 12.53
CA LEU A 22 8.14 3.11 11.86
C LEU A 22 7.62 4.49 11.43
N LEU A 23 7.67 5.49 12.32
CA LEU A 23 7.25 6.86 12.00
C LEU A 23 8.12 7.46 10.90
N TYR A 24 9.43 7.22 10.95
CA TYR A 24 10.36 7.68 9.93
C TYR A 24 10.02 7.07 8.57
N GLY A 25 9.86 5.74 8.49
CA GLY A 25 9.62 5.06 7.21
C GLY A 25 8.33 5.54 6.55
N GLU A 26 7.29 5.78 7.35
CA GLU A 26 6.06 6.39 6.83
C GLU A 26 6.27 7.83 6.33
N ALA A 27 6.96 8.66 7.11
CA ALA A 27 7.21 10.05 6.77
C ALA A 27 8.11 10.20 5.53
N GLU A 28 9.12 9.35 5.40
CA GLU A 28 10.01 9.26 4.24
C GLU A 28 9.22 8.87 2.98
N ALA A 29 8.37 7.84 3.07
CA ALA A 29 7.54 7.42 1.94
C ALA A 29 6.61 8.54 1.48
N GLN A 30 5.92 9.23 2.41
CA GLN A 30 5.06 10.37 2.05
C GLN A 30 5.85 11.56 1.52
N PHE A 31 7.04 11.83 2.07
CA PHE A 31 7.94 12.85 1.55
C PHE A 31 8.27 12.53 0.09
N LEU A 32 8.83 11.36 -0.22
CA LEU A 32 9.25 10.95 -1.57
C LEU A 32 8.11 10.88 -2.59
N GLN A 33 6.90 10.53 -2.16
CA GLN A 33 5.68 10.61 -2.99
C GLN A 33 5.24 12.04 -3.31
N GLY A 34 5.88 13.04 -2.68
CA GLY A 34 5.56 14.43 -2.90
C GLY A 34 4.33 14.92 -2.13
N MET A 35 3.97 14.24 -1.04
CA MET A 35 2.81 14.59 -0.22
C MET A 35 3.14 15.65 0.84
N TYR A 36 4.42 16.02 0.98
CA TYR A 36 4.92 17.06 1.89
C TYR A 36 5.36 18.32 1.14
N PRO A 37 4.42 19.16 0.66
CA PRO A 37 4.75 20.46 0.12
C PRO A 37 5.46 21.29 1.18
N CYS A 38 6.70 21.66 0.90
CA CYS A 38 7.52 22.42 1.83
C CYS A 38 8.56 23.27 1.08
N HIS A 39 9.11 24.24 1.79
CA HIS A 39 10.16 25.11 1.26
C HIS A 39 11.51 24.41 1.25
N GLU A 40 12.46 24.97 0.49
CA GLU A 40 13.84 24.48 0.38
C GLU A 40 14.53 24.28 1.72
N LYS A 41 14.28 25.18 2.68
CA LYS A 41 14.77 25.08 4.07
C LYS A 41 14.37 23.78 4.79
N HIS A 42 13.34 23.08 4.30
CA HIS A 42 12.88 21.80 4.83
C HIS A 42 13.28 20.63 3.94
N PHE A 43 13.03 20.69 2.62
CA PHE A 43 13.28 19.52 1.76
C PHE A 43 14.76 19.21 1.56
N VAL A 44 15.65 20.22 1.56
CA VAL A 44 17.11 19.99 1.42
C VAL A 44 17.66 19.17 2.58
N PRO A 45 17.45 19.54 3.86
CA PRO A 45 17.93 18.71 4.97
C PRO A 45 17.21 17.36 5.04
N MET A 46 15.92 17.26 4.69
CA MET A 46 15.22 15.98 4.59
C MET A 46 15.88 15.03 3.57
N ALA A 47 16.11 15.50 2.35
CA ALA A 47 16.74 14.72 1.30
C ALA A 47 18.20 14.36 1.62
N ALA A 48 18.94 15.26 2.27
CA ALA A 48 20.29 14.98 2.75
C ALA A 48 20.30 13.84 3.80
N ILE A 49 19.30 13.76 4.68
CA ILE A 49 19.15 12.66 5.63
C ILE A 49 18.86 11.34 4.91
N VAL A 50 17.94 11.35 3.92
CA VAL A 50 17.64 10.15 3.11
C VAL A 50 18.91 9.68 2.39
N ALA A 51 19.65 10.60 1.75
CA ALA A 51 20.91 10.29 1.09
C ALA A 51 21.95 9.71 2.06
N TYR A 52 22.14 10.31 3.24
CA TYR A 52 23.10 9.83 4.24
C TYR A 52 22.75 8.43 4.74
N ARG A 53 21.45 8.10 4.83
CA ARG A 53 21.02 6.76 5.21
C ARG A 53 21.21 5.72 4.12
N LEU A 54 21.10 6.11 2.85
CA LEU A 54 21.27 5.20 1.71
C LEU A 54 22.74 4.99 1.36
N TYR A 55 23.57 6.02 1.47
CA TYR A 55 24.95 6.03 0.96
C TYR A 55 26.01 6.16 2.07
N GLY A 56 25.61 6.40 3.32
CA GLY A 56 26.52 6.56 4.44
C GLY A 56 27.16 7.96 4.50
N ALA A 57 28.37 8.04 5.05
CA ALA A 57 29.09 9.30 5.19
C ALA A 57 29.62 9.86 3.86
N GLU A 58 29.83 8.99 2.88
CA GLU A 58 30.36 9.35 1.57
C GLU A 58 29.24 9.83 0.65
N TRP A 59 29.43 11.03 0.09
CA TRP A 59 28.52 11.56 -0.92
C TRP A 59 28.83 10.92 -2.28
N PRO A 60 27.84 10.42 -3.04
CA PRO A 60 28.07 9.86 -4.37
C PRO A 60 28.83 10.83 -5.29
N SER A 61 29.87 10.32 -5.97
CA SER A 61 30.71 11.12 -6.88
C SER A 61 29.89 11.70 -8.03
N GLU A 62 28.99 10.90 -8.59
CA GLU A 62 28.07 11.29 -9.65
C GLU A 62 26.63 11.38 -9.15
N VAL A 63 26.08 12.59 -9.18
CA VAL A 63 24.66 12.85 -8.84
C VAL A 63 23.92 13.19 -10.12
N ASN A 64 23.13 12.23 -10.60
CA ASN A 64 22.26 12.39 -11.76
C ASN A 64 20.78 12.49 -11.35
N ALA A 65 19.89 12.76 -12.31
CA ALA A 65 18.46 12.89 -12.05
C ALA A 65 17.83 11.60 -11.47
N ALA A 66 18.34 10.43 -11.85
CA ALA A 66 17.88 9.15 -11.32
C ALA A 66 18.22 9.02 -9.82
N LEU A 67 19.45 9.36 -9.43
CA LEU A 67 19.86 9.41 -8.03
C LEU A 67 19.01 10.39 -7.22
N LEU A 68 18.78 11.59 -7.76
CA LEU A 68 17.94 12.60 -7.13
C LEU A 68 16.51 12.10 -6.91
N SER A 69 15.94 11.33 -7.84
CA SER A 69 14.60 10.76 -7.70
C SER A 69 14.45 9.75 -6.57
N HIS A 70 15.55 9.19 -6.06
CA HIS A 70 15.54 8.30 -4.89
C HIS A 70 15.56 9.04 -3.56
N ILE A 71 16.00 10.31 -3.53
CA ILE A 71 16.16 11.09 -2.30
C ILE A 71 15.25 12.32 -2.24
N LEU A 72 14.63 12.69 -3.37
CA LEU A 72 13.75 13.84 -3.51
C LEU A 72 12.49 13.47 -4.31
N PRO A 73 11.35 14.08 -3.97
CA PRO A 73 10.19 14.14 -4.84
C PRO A 73 10.53 14.67 -6.22
N CYS A 74 9.94 14.06 -7.26
CA CYS A 74 10.18 14.43 -8.65
C CYS A 74 9.92 15.93 -8.92
N HIS A 75 8.92 16.52 -8.28
CA HIS A 75 8.55 17.92 -8.45
C HIS A 75 9.50 18.92 -7.76
N PHE A 76 10.42 18.45 -6.91
CA PHE A 76 11.50 19.28 -6.34
C PHE A 76 12.80 19.19 -7.15
N VAL A 77 12.91 18.24 -8.09
CA VAL A 77 14.07 18.15 -8.97
C VAL A 77 13.94 19.23 -10.04
N PRO A 78 14.78 20.27 -10.03
CA PRO A 78 14.64 21.35 -10.97
C PRO A 78 15.28 20.95 -12.30
N SER A 79 14.89 21.62 -13.39
CA SER A 79 15.46 21.35 -14.71
C SER A 79 16.66 22.26 -15.01
N GLY A 80 17.67 21.73 -15.69
CA GLY A 80 18.81 22.50 -16.22
C GLY A 80 19.85 22.94 -15.18
N ALA A 81 20.40 24.14 -15.34
CA ALA A 81 21.53 24.66 -14.54
C ALA A 81 21.27 24.75 -13.02
N SER A 82 19.99 24.78 -12.62
CA SER A 82 19.55 24.78 -11.23
C SER A 82 19.89 23.47 -10.47
N ILE A 83 20.11 22.37 -11.18
CA ILE A 83 20.47 21.06 -10.59
C ILE A 83 21.81 21.17 -9.84
N THR A 84 22.82 21.80 -10.44
CA THR A 84 24.15 21.94 -9.83
C THR A 84 24.10 22.71 -8.51
N SER A 85 23.27 23.76 -8.45
CA SER A 85 23.03 24.52 -7.22
C SER A 85 22.38 23.65 -6.13
N LEU A 86 21.33 22.90 -6.49
CA LEU A 86 20.67 21.99 -5.56
C LEU A 86 21.62 20.89 -5.05
N VAL A 87 22.40 20.27 -5.93
CA VAL A 87 23.38 19.22 -5.57
C VAL A 87 24.43 19.77 -4.61
N SER A 88 24.92 20.99 -4.83
CA SER A 88 25.86 21.66 -3.91
C SER A 88 25.25 21.82 -2.51
N LYS A 89 24.00 22.29 -2.43
CA LYS A 89 23.27 22.47 -1.16
C LYS A 89 23.02 21.13 -0.45
N LEU A 90 22.60 20.11 -1.18
CA LEU A 90 22.40 18.75 -0.65
C LEU A 90 23.70 18.17 -0.10
N ARG A 91 24.81 18.32 -0.84
CA ARG A 91 26.13 17.85 -0.42
C ARG A 91 26.60 18.56 0.85
N HIS A 92 26.38 19.87 0.95
CA HIS A 92 26.69 20.63 2.16
C HIS A 92 25.85 20.14 3.35
N ALA A 93 24.54 20.01 3.18
CA ALA A 93 23.63 19.49 4.20
C ALA A 93 24.01 18.06 4.62
N HIS A 94 24.39 17.20 3.67
CA HIS A 94 24.82 15.82 3.93
C HIS A 94 26.06 15.74 4.80
N ARG A 95 27.09 16.55 4.50
CA ARG A 95 28.32 16.60 5.31
C ARG A 95 28.04 17.00 6.75
N SER A 96 27.06 17.89 7.00
CA SER A 96 26.67 18.31 8.35
C SER A 96 26.02 17.20 9.21
N LEU A 97 25.72 16.06 8.60
CA LEU A 97 25.13 14.89 9.28
C LEU A 97 26.18 13.90 9.79
N ALA A 98 27.47 14.12 9.51
CA ALA A 98 28.55 13.24 9.94
C ALA A 98 28.54 13.00 11.46
N GLY A 99 28.77 11.76 11.87
CA GLY A 99 28.81 11.36 13.29
C GLY A 99 27.45 11.19 13.98
N ARG A 100 26.33 11.40 13.28
CA ARG A 100 25.00 11.16 13.84
C ARG A 100 24.62 9.68 13.72
N SER A 101 24.08 9.13 14.81
CA SER A 101 23.53 7.76 14.81
C SER A 101 22.26 7.66 13.92
N PRO A 102 21.92 6.46 13.42
CA PRO A 102 20.71 6.25 12.62
C PRO A 102 19.42 6.75 13.29
N VAL A 103 19.28 6.54 14.60
CA VAL A 103 18.11 7.00 15.37
C VAL A 103 18.08 8.54 15.47
N GLN A 104 19.23 9.19 15.65
CA GLN A 104 19.31 10.66 15.64
C GLN A 104 18.94 11.24 14.27
N LEU A 105 19.35 10.59 13.17
CA LEU A 105 18.97 10.98 11.82
C LEU A 105 17.45 10.85 11.61
N GLN A 106 16.86 9.74 12.05
CA GLN A 106 15.41 9.52 11.99
C GLN A 106 14.64 10.59 12.78
N LEU A 107 15.05 10.86 14.01
CA LEU A 107 14.43 11.89 14.85
C LEU A 107 14.61 13.29 14.25
N HIS A 108 15.76 13.58 13.64
CA HIS A 108 15.99 14.85 12.95
C HIS A 108 15.03 15.00 11.76
N PHE A 109 14.91 13.97 10.92
CA PHE A 109 13.94 13.96 9.81
C PHE A 109 12.51 14.19 10.31
N LEU A 110 12.09 13.44 11.33
CA LEU A 110 10.77 13.57 11.93
C LEU A 110 10.54 14.96 12.52
N SER A 111 11.54 15.58 13.13
CA SER A 111 11.44 16.94 13.67
C SER A 111 11.17 17.98 12.57
N LEU A 112 11.80 17.82 11.40
CA LEU A 112 11.54 18.65 10.22
C LEU A 112 10.10 18.41 9.73
N CYS A 113 9.66 17.15 9.65
CA CYS A 113 8.31 16.80 9.22
C CYS A 113 7.23 17.33 10.18
N TRP A 114 7.43 17.24 11.50
CA TRP A 114 6.47 17.73 12.49
C TRP A 114 6.22 19.23 12.43
N SER A 115 7.12 20.00 11.82
CA SER A 115 6.90 21.42 11.58
C SER A 115 5.92 21.70 10.43
N LEU A 116 5.65 20.70 9.58
CA LEU A 116 4.73 20.82 8.45
C LEU A 116 3.29 20.59 8.89
N ASN A 117 2.37 21.40 8.36
CA ASN A 117 0.93 21.28 8.55
C ASN A 117 0.33 20.01 7.91
N VAL A 118 0.99 19.45 6.90
CA VAL A 118 0.60 18.23 6.17
C VAL A 118 1.05 16.92 6.84
N TYR A 119 1.88 17.00 7.88
CA TYR A 119 2.41 15.81 8.52
C TYR A 119 1.31 14.99 9.19
N GLY A 120 1.35 13.67 9.00
CA GLY A 120 0.35 12.78 9.59
C GLY A 120 -1.04 12.88 8.95
N CYS A 121 -1.14 13.52 7.78
CA CYS A 121 -2.39 13.53 7.00
C CYS A 121 -2.78 12.12 6.52
N THR A 122 -4.07 11.84 6.61
CA THR A 122 -4.73 10.85 5.75
C THR A 122 -5.19 11.58 4.49
N PHE A 123 -4.75 11.11 3.33
CA PHE A 123 -5.05 11.75 2.06
C PHE A 123 -6.19 11.05 1.32
N PHE A 124 -7.12 11.86 0.82
CA PHE A 124 -8.24 11.44 -0.02
C PHE A 124 -8.08 12.05 -1.42
N ARG A 125 -8.51 11.34 -2.45
CA ARG A 125 -8.59 11.90 -3.81
C ARG A 125 -9.93 12.61 -3.95
N ALA A 126 -9.91 13.85 -4.42
CA ALA A 126 -11.11 14.64 -4.58
C ALA A 126 -10.97 15.65 -5.73
N PHE A 127 -12.10 16.24 -6.11
CA PHE A 127 -12.16 17.38 -7.01
C PHE A 127 -12.61 18.61 -6.23
N MET A 128 -11.91 19.73 -6.43
CA MET A 128 -12.28 21.01 -5.85
C MET A 128 -12.95 21.88 -6.92
N LEU A 129 -14.16 22.32 -6.63
CA LEU A 129 -14.91 23.30 -7.41
C LEU A 129 -14.61 24.69 -6.84
N MET A 130 -13.86 25.49 -7.59
CA MET A 130 -13.57 26.88 -7.23
C MET A 130 -14.71 27.76 -7.70
N SER A 131 -15.31 28.51 -6.78
CA SER A 131 -16.48 29.32 -7.06
C SER A 131 -16.19 30.51 -7.99
N LYS A 132 -14.97 31.09 -7.98
CA LYS A 132 -14.57 32.19 -8.88
C LYS A 132 -13.05 32.26 -9.15
N PRO A 133 -12.61 32.43 -10.42
CA PRO A 133 -13.36 32.10 -11.64
C PRO A 133 -13.63 30.59 -11.68
N LEU A 134 -14.78 30.19 -12.24
CA LEU A 134 -15.18 28.78 -12.46
C LEU A 134 -14.21 28.11 -13.46
N ARG A 135 -12.98 27.83 -13.03
CA ARG A 135 -11.94 27.17 -13.84
C ARG A 135 -11.92 25.68 -13.53
N GLY A 136 -12.96 24.99 -14.01
CA GLY A 136 -13.01 23.53 -14.06
C GLY A 136 -12.89 22.80 -12.71
N ASN A 137 -12.98 21.48 -12.78
CA ASN A 137 -12.81 20.61 -11.63
C ASN A 137 -11.31 20.41 -11.41
N LEU A 138 -10.75 20.97 -10.34
CA LEU A 138 -9.34 20.77 -10.03
C LEU A 138 -9.15 19.51 -9.20
N GLN A 139 -8.38 18.55 -9.72
CA GLN A 139 -8.03 17.36 -8.95
C GLN A 139 -7.07 17.71 -7.82
N ILE A 140 -7.42 17.30 -6.61
CA ILE A 140 -6.63 17.56 -5.40
C ILE A 140 -6.43 16.29 -4.58
N HIS A 141 -5.34 16.28 -3.81
CA HIS A 141 -5.19 15.45 -2.63
C HIS A 141 -5.66 16.24 -1.41
N LEU A 142 -6.73 15.77 -0.77
CA LEU A 142 -7.27 16.35 0.45
C LEU A 142 -6.66 15.63 1.66
N GLY A 143 -5.75 16.28 2.37
CA GLY A 143 -5.11 15.78 3.58
C GLY A 143 -5.84 16.20 4.84
N LEU A 144 -6.13 15.26 5.74
CA LEU A 144 -6.76 15.50 7.04
C LEU A 144 -5.86 15.01 8.17
N ASN A 145 -5.60 15.85 9.17
CA ASN A 145 -4.89 15.49 10.40
C ASN A 145 -5.42 16.27 11.62
N ASP A 146 -4.70 16.15 12.74
CA ASP A 146 -4.99 16.85 13.98
C ASP A 146 -4.73 18.37 13.91
N TRP A 147 -4.00 18.85 12.90
CA TRP A 147 -3.84 20.27 12.65
C TRP A 147 -5.03 20.88 11.91
N GLY A 148 -5.60 20.17 10.94
CA GLY A 148 -6.68 20.70 10.10
C GLY A 148 -6.84 19.96 8.78
N ILE A 149 -7.18 20.73 7.74
CA ILE A 149 -7.26 20.26 6.35
C ILE A 149 -6.15 20.92 5.53
N CYS A 150 -5.52 20.14 4.64
CA CYS A 150 -4.61 20.63 3.61
C CYS A 150 -5.11 20.20 2.23
N MET A 151 -5.08 21.11 1.27
CA MET A 151 -5.45 20.86 -0.12
C MET A 151 -4.21 20.97 -0.98
N ILE A 152 -3.84 19.88 -1.64
CA ILE A 152 -2.65 19.80 -2.49
C ILE A 152 -3.11 19.55 -3.91
N ASN A 153 -2.63 20.33 -4.86
CA ASN A 153 -2.92 20.12 -6.27
C ASN A 153 -2.31 18.77 -6.73
N ALA A 154 -3.11 17.89 -7.31
CA ALA A 154 -2.69 16.52 -7.61
C ALA A 154 -1.64 16.41 -8.72
N SER A 155 -1.54 17.40 -9.63
CA SER A 155 -0.56 17.38 -10.72
C SER A 155 0.75 18.08 -10.33
N THR A 156 0.66 19.20 -9.63
CA THR A 156 1.83 20.02 -9.28
C THR A 156 2.41 19.72 -7.90
N HIS A 157 1.68 18.98 -7.07
CA HIS A 157 1.99 18.74 -5.66
C HIS A 157 2.16 20.03 -4.81
N LYS A 158 1.73 21.19 -5.32
CA LYS A 158 1.75 22.45 -4.58
C LYS A 158 0.58 22.51 -3.61
N GLN A 159 0.85 22.95 -2.38
CA GLN A 159 -0.20 23.24 -1.41
C GLN A 159 -0.99 24.47 -1.86
N MET A 160 -2.29 24.30 -2.02
CA MET A 160 -3.21 25.36 -2.42
C MET A 160 -3.78 26.09 -1.21
N ALA A 161 -4.19 25.32 -0.21
CA ALA A 161 -4.80 25.85 1.00
C ALA A 161 -4.45 24.94 2.18
N ALA A 162 -4.39 25.54 3.36
CA ALA A 162 -4.31 24.82 4.62
C ALA A 162 -5.12 25.58 5.66
N ILE A 163 -6.10 24.91 6.26
CA ILE A 163 -7.05 25.51 7.20
C ILE A 163 -6.92 24.79 8.53
N GLU A 164 -6.58 25.55 9.57
CA GLU A 164 -6.49 25.02 10.94
C GLU A 164 -7.86 24.54 11.44
N MET A 165 -7.86 23.50 12.27
CA MET A 165 -9.06 22.81 12.74
C MET A 165 -10.04 23.73 13.46
N ASP A 166 -9.55 24.75 14.17
CA ASP A 166 -10.35 25.75 14.86
C ASP A 166 -10.98 26.77 13.90
N LYS A 167 -10.31 27.09 12.79
CA LYS A 167 -10.79 28.01 11.74
C LYS A 167 -11.65 27.33 10.68
N LEU A 168 -11.75 26.00 10.74
CA LEU A 168 -12.38 25.16 9.74
C LEU A 168 -13.90 24.98 10.01
N ASP A 169 -14.72 25.50 9.09
CA ASP A 169 -16.14 25.18 8.97
C ASP A 169 -16.36 24.17 7.83
N VAL A 170 -17.14 23.13 8.10
CA VAL A 170 -17.41 22.06 7.13
C VAL A 170 -18.88 21.71 7.18
N LYS A 171 -19.53 21.83 6.03
CA LYS A 171 -20.90 21.40 5.83
C LYS A 171 -20.92 20.19 4.91
N PHE A 172 -21.50 19.11 5.41
CA PHE A 172 -21.70 17.88 4.66
C PHE A 172 -23.18 17.73 4.37
N THR A 173 -23.55 17.53 3.10
CA THR A 173 -24.93 17.27 2.69
C THR A 173 -25.12 15.75 2.60
N PRO A 174 -25.94 15.13 3.47
CA PRO A 174 -26.22 13.70 3.42
C PRO A 174 -26.71 13.25 2.04
N ASN A 175 -26.40 12.01 1.66
CA ASN A 175 -26.76 11.42 0.36
C ASN A 175 -26.14 12.13 -0.86
N THR A 176 -25.09 12.93 -0.65
CA THR A 176 -24.34 13.54 -1.73
C THR A 176 -22.84 13.27 -1.59
N ASN A 177 -22.11 13.46 -2.69
CA ASN A 177 -20.65 13.38 -2.73
C ASN A 177 -19.98 14.74 -2.47
N PHE A 178 -20.70 15.70 -1.88
CA PHE A 178 -20.24 17.08 -1.72
C PHE A 178 -19.93 17.42 -0.25
N LEU A 179 -18.85 18.17 -0.08
CA LEU A 179 -18.41 18.79 1.16
C LEU A 179 -18.14 20.26 0.88
N GLU A 180 -18.85 21.16 1.55
CA GLU A 180 -18.49 22.57 1.54
C GLU A 180 -17.49 22.83 2.67
N VAL A 181 -16.31 23.29 2.31
CA VAL A 181 -15.26 23.68 3.24
C VAL A 181 -15.12 25.19 3.21
N ALA A 182 -15.28 25.81 4.37
CA ALA A 182 -15.13 27.24 4.54
C ALA A 182 -14.18 27.56 5.69
N THR A 183 -13.47 28.66 5.55
CA THR A 183 -12.83 29.35 6.66
C THR A 183 -13.88 30.11 7.47
N ARG A 184 -13.70 30.25 8.79
CA ARG A 184 -14.62 31.04 9.63
C ARG A 184 -14.83 32.48 9.15
N ARG A 185 -13.79 33.09 8.57
CA ARG A 185 -13.85 34.44 7.99
C ARG A 185 -14.40 34.46 6.56
N LYS A 186 -14.69 33.30 5.98
CA LYS A 186 -15.16 33.11 4.61
C LYS A 186 -14.21 33.68 3.55
N ASP A 187 -12.93 33.81 3.87
CA ASP A 187 -11.87 34.19 2.92
C ASP A 187 -11.60 33.08 1.88
N LEU A 188 -11.92 31.84 2.25
CA LEU A 188 -11.92 30.67 1.39
C LEU A 188 -13.22 29.89 1.57
N ILE A 189 -13.94 29.68 0.47
CA ILE A 189 -15.09 28.77 0.38
C ILE A 189 -14.85 27.87 -0.84
N ALA A 190 -14.78 26.57 -0.60
CA ALA A 190 -14.54 25.57 -1.63
C ALA A 190 -15.54 24.41 -1.51
N THR A 191 -16.08 23.97 -2.63
CA THR A 191 -16.91 22.76 -2.68
C THR A 191 -16.04 21.61 -3.16
N ILE A 192 -15.92 20.58 -2.32
CA ILE A 192 -15.13 19.39 -2.59
C ILE A 192 -16.09 18.26 -2.99
N THR A 193 -15.79 17.61 -4.11
CA THR A 193 -16.55 16.47 -4.63
C THR A 193 -15.72 15.19 -4.54
N THR A 194 -16.23 14.17 -3.86
CA THR A 194 -15.58 12.85 -3.73
C THR A 194 -16.57 11.79 -3.26
N SER A 195 -16.44 10.56 -3.75
CA SER A 195 -17.21 9.41 -3.26
C SER A 195 -16.90 9.06 -1.80
N GLN A 196 -15.81 9.61 -1.24
CA GLN A 196 -15.37 9.40 0.13
C GLN A 196 -15.90 10.46 1.10
N ALA A 197 -16.91 11.26 0.71
CA ALA A 197 -17.36 12.43 1.47
C ALA A 197 -17.83 12.10 2.90
N VAL A 198 -18.57 11.00 3.06
CA VAL A 198 -19.04 10.51 4.36
C VAL A 198 -17.87 10.18 5.29
N LEU A 199 -16.84 9.50 4.77
CA LEU A 199 -15.65 9.13 5.53
C LEU A 199 -14.87 10.35 6.00
N ILE A 200 -14.69 11.32 5.11
CA ILE A 200 -14.00 12.58 5.38
C ILE A 200 -14.73 13.35 6.49
N ASN A 201 -16.06 13.46 6.40
CA ASN A 201 -16.87 14.11 7.43
C ASN A 201 -16.75 13.42 8.80
N ASN A 202 -16.83 12.08 8.82
CA ASN A 202 -16.72 11.31 10.06
C ASN A 202 -15.34 11.46 10.70
N LEU A 203 -14.27 11.40 9.91
CA LEU A 203 -12.91 11.62 10.38
C LEU A 203 -12.72 13.03 10.94
N LEU A 204 -13.26 14.06 10.27
CA LEU A 204 -13.19 15.44 10.75
C LEU A 204 -13.88 15.64 12.09
N LYS A 205 -15.09 15.07 12.27
CA LYS A 205 -15.81 15.13 13.56
C LYS A 205 -14.96 14.55 14.68
N GLN A 206 -14.34 13.39 14.45
CA GLN A 206 -13.47 12.74 15.44
C GLN A 206 -12.21 13.55 15.75
N LEU A 207 -11.56 14.10 14.72
CA LEU A 207 -10.37 14.94 14.90
C LEU A 207 -10.70 16.23 15.66
N LYS A 208 -11.83 16.89 15.34
CA LYS A 208 -12.33 18.06 16.06
C LYS A 208 -12.54 17.78 17.54
N LEU A 209 -13.21 16.67 17.87
CA LEU A 209 -13.44 16.26 19.27
C LEU A 209 -12.11 16.02 20.01
N LYS A 210 -11.15 15.36 19.37
CA LYS A 210 -9.83 15.09 19.98
C LYS A 210 -9.01 16.35 20.21
N VAL A 211 -9.01 17.27 19.24
CA VAL A 211 -8.34 18.57 19.38
C VAL A 211 -8.97 19.37 20.53
N GLN A 212 -10.31 19.37 20.64
CA GLN A 212 -11.01 20.03 21.74
C GLN A 212 -10.67 19.41 23.09
N GLN A 213 -10.65 18.07 23.19
CA GLN A 213 -10.27 17.37 24.41
C GLN A 213 -8.82 17.68 24.83
N ALA A 214 -7.88 17.59 23.89
CA ALA A 214 -6.48 17.91 24.15
C ALA A 214 -6.28 19.37 24.61
N ASN A 215 -7.08 20.31 24.08
CA ASN A 215 -7.05 21.71 24.51
C ASN A 215 -7.62 21.88 25.93
N ARG A 216 -8.69 21.16 26.29
CA ARG A 216 -9.23 21.13 27.67
C ARG A 216 -8.19 20.58 28.65
N ASP A 217 -7.58 19.44 28.34
CA ASP A 217 -6.58 18.80 29.21
C ASP A 217 -5.34 19.69 29.46
N ARG A 218 -5.03 20.58 28.50
CA ARG A 218 -3.95 21.56 28.65
C ARG A 218 -4.36 22.76 29.47
N ALA A 219 -5.59 23.25 29.31
CA ALA A 219 -6.11 24.34 30.14
C ALA A 219 -6.10 23.93 31.63
N VAL A 220 -6.53 22.71 31.92
CA VAL A 220 -6.50 22.13 33.28
C VAL A 220 -5.06 22.04 33.82
N ARG A 221 -4.12 21.50 33.02
CA ARG A 221 -2.71 21.38 33.43
C ARG A 221 -1.97 22.71 33.55
N GLY A 222 -2.40 23.73 32.82
CA GLY A 222 -1.80 25.06 32.85
C GLY A 222 -2.20 25.91 34.05
N GLY A 223 -3.01 25.41 34.98
CA GLY A 223 -3.48 26.17 36.14
C GLY A 223 -4.39 27.35 35.77
N ILE A 224 -4.83 27.45 34.51
CA ILE A 224 -5.80 28.44 34.09
C ILE A 224 -7.16 27.91 34.53
N VAL A 225 -7.55 28.24 35.77
CA VAL A 225 -8.92 28.10 36.24
C VAL A 225 -9.77 29.02 35.38
N VAL A 226 -10.37 28.47 34.32
CA VAL A 226 -11.44 29.15 33.61
C VAL A 226 -12.62 29.20 34.58
N PRO A 227 -13.11 30.38 34.99
CA PRO A 227 -14.27 30.47 35.85
C PRO A 227 -15.44 29.79 35.14
N CYS A 228 -15.97 28.73 35.73
CA CYS A 228 -17.17 28.09 35.24
C CYS A 228 -18.31 29.10 35.43
N ALA A 229 -18.81 29.67 34.34
CA ALA A 229 -20.00 30.51 34.38
C ALA A 229 -21.15 29.67 34.92
N ALA A 230 -21.58 29.96 36.14
CA ALA A 230 -22.77 29.41 36.73
C ALA A 230 -23.97 29.83 35.86
N ALA A 231 -24.77 28.84 35.46
CA ALA A 231 -26.07 29.06 34.86
C ALA A 231 -26.97 29.79 35.87
N SER A 232 -27.40 31.00 35.52
CA SER A 232 -28.53 31.67 36.18
C SER A 232 -29.70 31.70 35.21
N VAL A 233 -30.85 31.27 35.73
CA VAL A 233 -32.15 31.18 35.10
C VAL A 233 -32.83 32.55 35.11
N ALA A 234 -33.32 32.96 33.94
CA ALA A 234 -34.42 33.89 33.63
C ALA A 234 -34.74 35.11 34.52
N ALA A 235 -34.76 36.31 33.90
CA ALA A 235 -35.91 37.22 33.94
C ALA A 235 -35.82 38.33 32.87
N PHE A 236 -36.98 38.67 32.31
CA PHE A 236 -37.28 39.69 31.29
C PHE A 236 -36.82 41.12 31.65
N SER A 237 -36.35 41.89 30.66
CA SER A 237 -37.04 43.09 30.09
C SER A 237 -36.07 44.05 29.35
N VAL A 238 -36.55 44.59 28.22
CA VAL A 238 -36.04 45.66 27.33
C VAL A 238 -37.04 46.84 27.55
N PRO A 239 -36.75 48.16 27.39
CA PRO A 239 -35.94 48.80 26.33
C PRO A 239 -35.09 50.04 26.71
N SER A 240 -34.19 50.46 25.79
CA SER A 240 -34.17 51.80 25.14
C SER A 240 -32.76 52.27 24.71
N ILE A 241 -32.64 52.68 23.44
CA ILE A 241 -31.57 53.47 22.77
C ILE A 241 -32.00 54.97 22.92
N PRO A 242 -31.17 56.05 22.92
CA PRO A 242 -30.07 56.33 21.98
C PRO A 242 -28.86 57.18 22.44
N ALA A 243 -27.88 57.28 21.53
CA ALA A 243 -27.21 58.52 21.07
C ALA A 243 -25.66 58.50 21.14
N ALA A 244 -25.06 58.67 19.96
CA ALA A 244 -23.75 59.28 19.75
C ALA A 244 -23.90 60.82 19.70
N PRO A 245 -22.83 61.62 19.85
CA PRO A 245 -21.98 61.92 18.68
C PRO A 245 -20.46 62.11 18.95
N ALA A 246 -19.74 62.20 17.83
CA ALA A 246 -18.31 62.39 17.50
C ALA A 246 -17.62 63.67 18.08
N PRO A 247 -16.45 64.17 17.59
CA PRO A 247 -15.20 63.60 17.00
C PRO A 247 -13.91 64.21 17.67
N LEU A 248 -12.73 64.04 17.03
CA LEU A 248 -11.39 64.67 17.22
C LEU A 248 -10.38 63.78 17.97
N SER A 249 -9.08 63.69 17.65
CA SER A 249 -8.23 64.29 16.63
C SER A 249 -6.91 63.52 16.56
N SER A 250 -6.26 63.63 15.41
CA SER A 250 -4.84 63.36 15.09
C SER A 250 -3.82 63.56 16.22
N VAL A 251 -2.79 62.69 16.28
CA VAL A 251 -1.35 63.01 16.39
C VAL A 251 -0.55 61.70 16.16
N GLY A 252 0.36 61.68 15.19
CA GLY A 252 1.45 60.69 15.09
C GLY A 252 2.63 61.08 16.00
N PRO A 253 3.59 60.17 16.30
CA PRO A 253 4.68 60.03 15.33
C PRO A 253 5.32 58.62 15.24
N SER A 254 5.98 58.43 14.10
CA SER A 254 7.28 57.77 13.87
C SER A 254 7.93 56.99 15.02
N GLY A 255 8.23 55.71 14.77
CA GLY A 255 9.15 54.92 15.59
C GLY A 255 9.39 53.53 15.01
N LYS A 256 10.58 53.33 14.44
CA LYS A 256 11.11 52.06 13.93
C LYS A 256 11.06 50.97 15.02
N ASP A 257 10.53 49.78 14.71
CA ASP A 257 10.95 48.53 15.37
C ASP A 257 10.57 47.31 14.52
N ALA A 258 11.44 47.01 13.55
CA ALA A 258 11.44 45.74 12.82
C ALA A 258 12.45 44.81 13.48
N ARG A 259 12.07 44.08 14.55
CA ARG A 259 12.82 42.93 15.09
C ARG A 259 12.11 42.16 16.21
N GLN A 260 10.85 41.73 16.02
CA GLN A 260 10.26 40.67 16.86
C GLN A 260 9.35 39.76 16.03
N LEU A 261 9.94 38.81 15.31
CA LEU A 261 9.25 37.74 14.59
C LEU A 261 9.80 36.30 14.75
N PRO A 262 10.79 35.96 15.63
CA PRO A 262 11.12 34.54 15.88
C PRO A 262 10.21 33.83 16.90
N ASP A 263 9.56 34.55 17.81
CA ASP A 263 8.97 33.92 19.00
C ASP A 263 7.58 33.31 18.79
N GLU A 264 6.79 33.83 17.85
CA GLU A 264 5.45 33.30 17.57
C GLU A 264 5.49 31.92 16.90
N GLN A 265 6.49 31.70 16.03
CA GLN A 265 6.71 30.43 15.34
C GLN A 265 7.26 29.34 16.29
N LYS A 266 8.04 29.74 17.31
CA LYS A 266 8.51 28.86 18.40
C LYS A 266 7.38 28.49 19.37
N ARG A 267 6.44 29.40 19.64
CA ARG A 267 5.25 29.14 20.48
C ARG A 267 4.23 28.21 19.80
N LEU A 268 4.08 28.31 18.48
CA LEU A 268 3.20 27.42 17.70
C LEU A 268 3.72 25.97 17.64
N SER A 269 5.04 25.75 17.55
CA SER A 269 5.62 24.41 17.49
C SER A 269 5.51 23.64 18.82
N HIS A 270 5.61 24.32 19.97
CA HIS A 270 5.47 23.66 21.28
C HIS A 270 4.01 23.31 21.63
N ARG A 271 3.03 24.07 21.12
CA ARG A 271 1.60 23.86 21.37
C ARG A 271 1.02 22.59 20.69
N GLN A 272 1.73 21.84 19.85
CA GLN A 272 1.06 20.84 18.98
C GLN A 272 1.66 19.42 18.99
N ASN A 273 2.70 19.15 19.78
CA ASN A 273 3.48 17.91 19.68
C ASN A 273 2.84 16.61 20.23
N GLY A 274 1.72 16.68 20.95
CA GLY A 274 1.14 15.49 21.61
C GLY A 274 0.53 14.47 20.66
N MET A 275 -0.22 14.92 19.66
CA MET A 275 -1.02 14.04 18.78
C MET A 275 -0.31 13.65 17.47
N ARG A 276 0.62 14.49 17.00
CA ARG A 276 1.45 14.30 15.79
C ARG A 276 2.47 13.17 15.87
N THR A 277 2.34 12.24 16.80
CA THR A 277 3.37 11.21 17.06
C THR A 277 2.87 9.79 16.81
N CYS A 278 1.69 9.65 16.21
CA CYS A 278 1.03 8.37 16.02
C CYS A 278 1.24 7.83 14.59
N CYS A 279 1.74 6.60 14.45
CA CYS A 279 1.93 5.96 13.15
C CYS A 279 0.59 5.67 12.44
N ARG A 280 0.64 5.33 11.14
CA ARG A 280 -0.53 4.93 10.33
C ARG A 280 -1.37 3.86 11.00
N ALA A 281 -0.77 2.81 11.54
CA ALA A 281 -1.49 1.72 12.20
C ALA A 281 -2.28 2.22 13.42
N CYS A 282 -1.67 3.07 14.26
CA CYS A 282 -2.37 3.71 15.36
C CYS A 282 -3.50 4.64 14.89
N ARG A 283 -3.34 5.31 13.74
CA ARG A 283 -4.40 6.14 13.14
C ARG A 283 -5.54 5.30 12.57
N LEU A 284 -5.26 4.24 11.81
CA LEU A 284 -6.25 3.30 11.29
C LEU A 284 -7.02 2.60 12.41
N ARG A 285 -6.31 2.12 13.44
CA ARG A 285 -6.91 1.54 14.65
C ARG A 285 -7.87 2.51 15.32
N ARG A 286 -7.53 3.80 15.36
CA ARG A 286 -8.40 4.84 15.90
C ARG A 286 -9.63 5.10 15.03
N CYS A 287 -9.50 5.03 13.70
CA CYS A 287 -10.65 5.09 12.80
C CYS A 287 -11.62 3.94 13.11
N PHE A 288 -11.12 2.70 13.23
CA PHE A 288 -11.92 1.54 13.60
C PHE A 288 -12.58 1.69 14.99
N GLN A 289 -11.82 2.11 16.01
CA GLN A 289 -12.33 2.35 17.36
C GLN A 289 -13.46 3.39 17.41
N ALA A 290 -13.44 4.34 16.50
CA ALA A 290 -14.44 5.40 16.44
C ALA A 290 -15.66 5.02 15.55
N GLY A 291 -15.87 3.71 15.35
CA GLY A 291 -17.04 3.18 14.68
C GLY A 291 -16.98 3.25 13.15
N MET A 292 -15.82 3.61 12.55
CA MET A 292 -15.66 3.38 11.12
C MET A 292 -15.50 1.89 10.90
N ARG A 293 -16.60 1.24 10.53
CA ARG A 293 -16.56 -0.13 10.02
C ARG A 293 -16.53 -0.05 8.50
N PRO A 294 -15.51 -0.60 7.83
CA PRO A 294 -15.49 -0.71 6.37
C PRO A 294 -16.78 -1.37 5.86
N GLU A 295 -17.33 -2.30 6.64
CA GLU A 295 -18.55 -3.05 6.31
C GLU A 295 -19.84 -2.20 6.43
N LEU A 296 -19.92 -1.18 7.30
CA LEU A 296 -21.14 -0.36 7.46
C LEU A 296 -21.31 0.71 6.36
N ILE A 297 -20.38 0.77 5.41
CA ILE A 297 -20.49 1.56 4.18
C ILE A 297 -21.38 0.82 3.16
N ALA A 298 -21.78 -0.43 3.44
CA ALA A 298 -22.24 -1.41 2.46
C ALA A 298 -23.74 -1.80 2.50
N THR A 299 -24.62 -1.11 3.22
CA THR A 299 -26.03 -1.57 3.31
C THR A 299 -27.04 -0.49 2.91
N GLY A 300 -27.50 -0.59 1.65
CA GLY A 300 -28.85 -0.22 1.24
C GLY A 300 -29.61 -1.50 0.89
N ASP A 301 -30.76 -1.70 1.52
CA ASP A 301 -31.57 -2.93 1.55
C ASP A 301 -32.16 -3.35 0.19
N SER A 302 -32.29 -4.67 -0.06
CA SER A 302 -33.47 -5.31 -0.70
C SER A 302 -33.35 -6.85 -0.70
N ILE A 303 -34.29 -7.55 -0.05
CA ILE A 303 -35.49 -8.27 -0.57
C ILE A 303 -35.18 -9.57 -1.36
N SER A 304 -35.62 -10.68 -0.77
CA SER A 304 -35.46 -12.08 -1.17
C SER A 304 -36.32 -12.50 -2.38
N SER A 305 -35.78 -13.38 -3.24
CA SER A 305 -36.53 -14.16 -4.25
C SER A 305 -35.78 -15.46 -4.65
N PRO A 306 -36.47 -16.48 -5.21
CA PRO A 306 -36.20 -17.90 -4.93
C PRO A 306 -35.33 -18.65 -5.97
N LYS A 307 -34.72 -19.75 -5.50
CA LYS A 307 -33.79 -20.65 -6.22
C LYS A 307 -34.44 -21.46 -7.37
N PRO A 308 -33.74 -21.64 -8.52
CA PRO A 308 -34.07 -22.69 -9.48
C PRO A 308 -33.23 -23.98 -9.29
N LYS A 309 -33.85 -25.10 -9.72
CA LYS A 309 -33.44 -26.49 -9.56
C LYS A 309 -32.29 -26.90 -10.50
N VAL A 310 -31.44 -27.79 -10.00
CA VAL A 310 -30.25 -28.37 -10.67
C VAL A 310 -30.62 -29.68 -11.38
N GLY A 311 -30.12 -29.86 -12.61
CA GLY A 311 -30.12 -31.11 -13.40
C GLY A 311 -28.74 -31.79 -13.43
N PRO A 312 -28.63 -33.05 -13.94
CA PRO A 312 -27.73 -34.04 -13.37
C PRO A 312 -26.34 -34.18 -14.01
N SER A 313 -25.42 -34.55 -13.09
CA SER A 313 -24.08 -35.12 -13.12
C SER A 313 -23.54 -35.77 -14.42
N VAL A 314 -22.29 -35.41 -14.77
CA VAL A 314 -21.43 -36.09 -15.75
C VAL A 314 -20.32 -36.85 -15.01
N ALA A 315 -20.09 -38.10 -15.42
CA ALA A 315 -19.19 -39.08 -14.79
C ALA A 315 -17.69 -38.85 -15.06
N HIS A 316 -16.84 -39.25 -14.09
CA HIS A 316 -15.38 -39.19 -14.13
C HIS A 316 -14.74 -40.50 -14.62
N LEU A 317 -13.59 -40.41 -15.30
CA LEU A 317 -12.64 -41.49 -15.60
C LEU A 317 -11.25 -41.18 -15.02
N PRO A 318 -10.44 -42.20 -14.63
CA PRO A 318 -9.15 -42.01 -13.98
C PRO A 318 -7.98 -41.98 -14.98
N VAL A 319 -6.99 -41.12 -14.74
CA VAL A 319 -5.73 -41.06 -15.51
C VAL A 319 -4.58 -41.56 -14.64
N LYS A 320 -3.84 -42.58 -15.12
CA LYS A 320 -2.56 -43.03 -14.56
C LYS A 320 -1.41 -42.33 -15.28
N VAL A 321 -0.48 -41.75 -14.53
CA VAL A 321 0.70 -41.05 -15.04
C VAL A 321 1.96 -41.85 -14.72
N ASN A 322 2.80 -42.10 -15.72
CA ASN A 322 4.12 -42.72 -15.59
C ASN A 322 5.22 -41.65 -15.46
N SER A 323 6.18 -41.88 -14.58
CA SER A 323 7.30 -40.98 -14.25
C SER A 323 8.47 -41.06 -15.24
N PHE A 324 9.01 -39.90 -15.62
CA PHE A 324 10.28 -39.75 -16.34
C PHE A 324 11.31 -39.00 -15.47
N SER A 325 12.58 -39.39 -15.53
CA SER A 325 13.70 -38.77 -14.79
C SER A 325 14.73 -38.14 -15.74
N PRO A 326 15.17 -36.89 -15.49
CA PRO A 326 16.36 -36.33 -16.12
C PRO A 326 17.54 -36.21 -15.15
N SER A 327 18.76 -36.38 -15.66
CA SER A 327 20.03 -36.48 -14.91
C SER A 327 20.94 -35.24 -15.02
N SER A 328 21.36 -34.70 -13.86
CA SER A 328 22.58 -33.90 -13.51
C SER A 328 22.83 -32.53 -14.19
N PRO A 329 23.45 -31.51 -13.51
CA PRO A 329 24.59 -31.62 -12.59
C PRO A 329 24.56 -30.79 -11.28
N GLY A 330 25.31 -31.25 -10.27
CA GLY A 330 25.48 -30.62 -8.95
C GLY A 330 24.43 -31.12 -7.94
N SER A 331 24.86 -31.71 -6.82
CA SER A 331 23.96 -32.43 -5.90
C SER A 331 22.92 -31.49 -5.26
N PHE A 332 21.75 -31.38 -5.88
CA PHE A 332 20.59 -30.64 -5.38
C PHE A 332 20.05 -31.18 -4.05
N SER A 333 20.59 -32.27 -3.50
CA SER A 333 20.15 -32.91 -2.26
C SER A 333 20.10 -31.98 -1.03
N SER A 334 20.76 -30.82 -1.07
CA SER A 334 20.84 -29.87 0.04
C SER A 334 19.61 -28.97 0.23
N PHE A 335 18.63 -28.96 -0.69
CA PHE A 335 17.43 -28.10 -0.62
C PHE A 335 16.13 -28.92 -0.65
N PRO A 336 15.83 -29.67 0.42
CA PRO A 336 14.68 -30.57 0.44
C PRO A 336 13.33 -29.87 0.22
N PHE A 337 13.16 -28.61 0.63
CA PHE A 337 11.89 -27.90 0.42
C PHE A 337 11.73 -27.40 -1.01
N ALA A 338 12.71 -26.67 -1.54
CA ALA A 338 12.68 -26.14 -2.90
C ALA A 338 12.59 -27.27 -3.93
N ASN A 339 13.26 -28.42 -3.71
CA ASN A 339 13.16 -29.56 -4.63
C ASN A 339 11.77 -30.18 -4.65
N ARG A 340 11.14 -30.35 -3.48
CA ARG A 340 9.76 -30.86 -3.41
C ARG A 340 8.79 -29.92 -4.09
N ILE A 341 8.91 -28.61 -3.84
CA ILE A 341 8.09 -27.61 -4.54
C ILE A 341 8.35 -27.63 -6.04
N SER A 342 9.62 -27.73 -6.46
CA SER A 342 10.01 -27.81 -7.87
C SER A 342 9.37 -29.01 -8.57
N GLN A 343 9.30 -30.16 -7.88
CA GLN A 343 8.60 -31.33 -8.39
C GLN A 343 7.09 -31.06 -8.53
N SER A 344 6.44 -30.50 -7.50
CA SER A 344 5.01 -30.16 -7.59
C SER A 344 4.71 -29.12 -8.68
N VAL A 345 5.60 -28.16 -8.94
CA VAL A 345 5.48 -27.23 -10.08
C VAL A 345 5.57 -27.98 -11.41
N ARG A 346 6.49 -28.94 -11.55
CA ARG A 346 6.57 -29.78 -12.75
C ARG A 346 5.31 -30.61 -12.95
N ASP A 347 4.82 -31.24 -11.88
CA ASP A 347 3.60 -32.05 -11.92
C ASP A 347 2.38 -31.21 -12.29
N PHE A 348 2.28 -29.98 -11.77
CA PHE A 348 1.26 -29.01 -12.17
C PHE A 348 1.35 -28.71 -13.68
N CYS A 349 2.54 -28.34 -14.18
CA CYS A 349 2.73 -28.00 -15.60
C CYS A 349 2.37 -29.17 -16.52
N GLU A 350 2.77 -30.41 -16.18
CA GLU A 350 2.42 -31.59 -16.98
C GLU A 350 0.92 -31.90 -16.90
N GLY A 351 0.29 -31.71 -15.74
CA GLY A 351 -1.16 -31.84 -15.59
C GLY A 351 -1.92 -30.81 -16.41
N GLU A 352 -1.49 -29.54 -16.40
CA GLU A 352 -2.10 -28.47 -17.18
C GLU A 352 -1.99 -28.77 -18.68
N LYS A 353 -0.82 -29.22 -19.15
CA LYS A 353 -0.63 -29.67 -20.53
C LYS A 353 -1.56 -30.82 -20.89
N ALA A 354 -1.74 -31.79 -19.99
CA ALA A 354 -2.64 -32.92 -20.22
C ALA A 354 -4.11 -32.48 -20.32
N ILE A 355 -4.56 -31.55 -19.46
CA ILE A 355 -5.90 -30.95 -19.54
C ILE A 355 -6.07 -30.25 -20.88
N CYS A 356 -5.11 -29.42 -21.29
CA CYS A 356 -5.17 -28.74 -22.57
C CYS A 356 -5.18 -29.73 -23.76
N ALA A 357 -4.32 -30.74 -23.73
CA ALA A 357 -4.24 -31.76 -24.76
C ALA A 357 -5.53 -32.58 -24.89
N GLN A 358 -6.21 -32.85 -23.77
CA GLN A 358 -7.50 -33.55 -23.77
C GLN A 358 -8.60 -32.72 -24.43
N HIS A 359 -8.62 -31.40 -24.21
CA HIS A 359 -9.67 -30.52 -24.74
C HIS A 359 -9.44 -30.09 -26.19
N PHE A 360 -8.19 -29.91 -26.60
CA PHE A 360 -7.86 -29.35 -27.91
C PHE A 360 -7.19 -30.35 -28.87
N GLY A 361 -6.69 -31.48 -28.36
CA GLY A 361 -5.86 -32.44 -29.09
C GLY A 361 -4.36 -32.14 -29.00
N LEU A 362 -3.52 -33.18 -28.92
CA LEU A 362 -2.06 -33.04 -28.77
C LEU A 362 -1.39 -32.25 -29.91
N GLY A 363 -1.91 -32.38 -31.14
CA GLY A 363 -1.30 -31.78 -32.33
C GLY A 363 -1.56 -30.28 -32.51
N THR A 364 -2.55 -29.71 -31.80
CA THR A 364 -3.03 -28.34 -31.98
C THR A 364 -2.47 -27.39 -30.92
N VAL A 365 -2.29 -27.85 -29.67
CA VAL A 365 -1.85 -27.00 -28.54
C VAL A 365 -0.35 -26.69 -28.55
N PHE A 366 0.47 -27.64 -29.00
CA PHE A 366 1.95 -27.54 -28.91
C PHE A 366 2.64 -27.42 -30.28
N GLY A 367 1.87 -27.30 -31.36
CA GLY A 367 2.41 -26.97 -32.68
C GLY A 367 2.91 -25.53 -32.70
N GLU A 368 4.20 -25.32 -33.02
CA GLU A 368 4.95 -24.05 -32.80
C GLU A 368 4.41 -22.77 -33.46
N LYS A 369 3.26 -22.75 -34.14
CA LYS A 369 2.91 -21.65 -35.07
C LYS A 369 1.48 -21.11 -35.06
N GLN A 370 0.53 -21.67 -34.30
CA GLN A 370 -0.84 -21.12 -34.28
C GLN A 370 -1.38 -20.96 -32.86
N LEU A 371 -1.80 -19.74 -32.54
CA LEU A 371 -2.69 -19.51 -31.40
C LEU A 371 -4.07 -20.03 -31.74
N LEU A 372 -4.63 -20.81 -30.83
CA LEU A 372 -6.02 -21.22 -30.91
C LEU A 372 -6.87 -20.30 -30.02
N PRO A 373 -7.93 -19.68 -30.56
CA PRO A 373 -8.89 -19.00 -29.72
C PRO A 373 -9.62 -20.04 -28.87
N ILE A 374 -9.48 -19.95 -27.55
CA ILE A 374 -10.29 -20.73 -26.62
C ILE A 374 -11.59 -19.98 -26.32
N THR A 375 -12.69 -20.72 -26.27
CA THR A 375 -13.99 -20.24 -25.79
C THR A 375 -13.95 -20.03 -24.27
N GLN A 376 -14.92 -19.26 -23.75
CA GLN A 376 -15.03 -19.06 -22.31
C GLN A 376 -15.34 -20.38 -21.57
N GLU A 377 -16.13 -21.27 -22.20
CA GLU A 377 -16.49 -22.56 -21.62
C GLU A 377 -15.27 -23.47 -21.49
N GLU A 378 -14.49 -23.63 -22.56
CA GLU A 378 -13.23 -24.38 -22.52
C GLU A 378 -12.27 -23.80 -21.49
N HIS A 379 -12.18 -22.47 -21.42
CA HIS A 379 -11.36 -21.81 -20.41
C HIS A 379 -11.81 -22.16 -18.98
N ASN A 380 -13.11 -22.09 -18.69
CA ASN A 380 -13.66 -22.45 -17.38
C ASN A 380 -13.37 -23.93 -17.05
N VAL A 381 -13.36 -24.82 -18.04
CA VAL A 381 -13.01 -26.24 -17.81
C VAL A 381 -11.53 -26.41 -17.49
N ILE A 382 -10.65 -25.72 -18.21
CA ILE A 382 -9.21 -25.72 -17.92
C ILE A 382 -8.94 -25.18 -16.52
N GLU A 383 -9.56 -24.05 -16.17
CA GLU A 383 -9.39 -23.43 -14.85
C GLU A 383 -9.82 -24.38 -13.72
N LYS A 384 -10.96 -25.06 -13.89
CA LYS A 384 -11.42 -26.11 -12.94
C LYS A 384 -10.39 -27.22 -12.80
N GLY A 385 -9.81 -27.68 -13.90
CA GLY A 385 -8.76 -28.69 -13.89
C GLY A 385 -7.51 -28.19 -13.16
N CYS A 386 -7.06 -26.96 -13.43
CA CYS A 386 -5.90 -26.36 -12.77
C CYS A 386 -6.12 -26.18 -11.26
N VAL A 387 -7.34 -25.88 -10.82
CA VAL A 387 -7.68 -25.83 -9.40
C VAL A 387 -7.48 -27.19 -8.72
N VAL A 388 -7.86 -28.30 -9.38
CA VAL A 388 -7.61 -29.65 -8.86
C VAL A 388 -6.11 -29.93 -8.75
N LEU A 389 -5.33 -29.52 -9.75
CA LEU A 389 -3.87 -29.67 -9.71
C LEU A 389 -3.24 -28.86 -8.57
N LEU A 390 -3.74 -27.64 -8.32
CA LEU A 390 -3.30 -26.81 -7.21
C LEU A 390 -3.70 -27.40 -5.86
N LEU A 391 -4.88 -28.01 -5.73
CA LEU A 391 -5.24 -28.74 -4.52
C LEU A 391 -4.28 -29.90 -4.26
N ASN A 392 -3.90 -30.66 -5.30
CA ASN A 392 -2.91 -31.72 -5.18
C ASN A 392 -1.52 -31.17 -4.82
N PHE A 393 -1.13 -30.03 -5.40
CA PHE A 393 0.07 -29.29 -5.03
C PHE A 393 0.07 -28.97 -3.54
N VAL A 394 -1.01 -28.35 -3.03
CA VAL A 394 -1.10 -27.99 -1.62
C VAL A 394 -1.11 -29.23 -0.73
N ARG A 395 -1.83 -30.30 -1.07
CA ARG A 395 -1.81 -31.58 -0.34
C ARG A 395 -0.40 -32.17 -0.23
N THR A 396 0.38 -32.09 -1.29
CA THR A 396 1.77 -32.60 -1.30
C THR A 396 2.67 -31.83 -0.35
N GLN A 397 2.48 -30.51 -0.25
CA GLN A 397 3.33 -29.61 0.55
C GLN A 397 2.82 -29.43 1.99
N PHE A 398 1.52 -29.56 2.19
CA PHE A 398 0.82 -29.44 3.45
C PHE A 398 -0.21 -30.58 3.59
N PRO A 399 0.22 -31.82 3.92
CA PRO A 399 -0.67 -32.99 4.00
C PRO A 399 -1.82 -32.86 5.00
N LYS A 400 -1.64 -32.01 6.03
CA LYS A 400 -2.68 -31.70 7.02
C LYS A 400 -3.84 -30.90 6.42
N ILE A 401 -3.75 -30.42 5.18
CA ILE A 401 -4.85 -29.69 4.54
C ILE A 401 -6.15 -30.48 4.60
N ASP A 402 -6.14 -31.81 4.52
CA ASP A 402 -7.38 -32.58 4.55
C ASP A 402 -8.08 -32.56 5.93
N SER A 403 -7.35 -32.28 7.01
CA SER A 403 -7.89 -32.17 8.37
C SER A 403 -8.48 -30.80 8.73
N ILE A 404 -8.16 -29.74 7.97
CA ILE A 404 -8.69 -28.40 8.26
C ILE A 404 -10.13 -28.21 7.73
N PRO A 405 -10.93 -27.29 8.33
CA PRO A 405 -12.26 -26.96 7.85
C PRO A 405 -12.29 -26.56 6.37
N THR A 406 -13.34 -26.96 5.65
CA THR A 406 -13.52 -26.67 4.22
C THR A 406 -13.40 -25.20 3.89
N GLN A 407 -13.94 -24.31 4.74
CA GLN A 407 -13.84 -22.86 4.52
C GLN A 407 -12.38 -22.37 4.50
N GLN A 408 -11.53 -22.92 5.36
CA GLN A 408 -10.10 -22.59 5.37
C GLN A 408 -9.40 -23.18 4.14
N LYS A 409 -9.71 -24.42 3.73
CA LYS A 409 -9.20 -25.01 2.47
C LYS A 409 -9.49 -24.12 1.27
N VAL A 410 -10.76 -23.66 1.15
CA VAL A 410 -11.20 -22.76 0.08
C VAL A 410 -10.43 -21.44 0.13
N SER A 411 -10.23 -20.87 1.32
CA SER A 411 -9.47 -19.62 1.50
C SER A 411 -8.02 -19.76 1.06
N ILE A 412 -7.35 -20.84 1.48
CA ILE A 412 -5.96 -21.16 1.08
C ILE A 412 -5.89 -21.32 -0.43
N LEU A 413 -6.76 -22.13 -1.04
CA LEU A 413 -6.71 -22.35 -2.48
C LEU A 413 -7.01 -21.09 -3.28
N LYS A 414 -8.00 -20.28 -2.90
CA LYS A 414 -8.28 -19.01 -3.59
C LYS A 414 -7.07 -18.07 -3.55
N SER A 415 -6.49 -17.87 -2.37
CA SER A 415 -5.32 -17.01 -2.22
C SER A 415 -4.14 -17.58 -3.00
N PHE A 416 -3.83 -18.86 -2.83
CA PHE A 416 -2.68 -19.49 -3.47
C PHE A 416 -2.82 -19.57 -5.00
N THR A 417 -4.02 -19.84 -5.53
CA THR A 417 -4.27 -19.91 -6.99
C THR A 417 -3.94 -18.59 -7.66
N PHE A 418 -4.32 -17.47 -7.03
CA PHE A 418 -3.95 -16.14 -7.54
C PHE A 418 -2.44 -15.94 -7.57
N HIS A 419 -1.75 -16.16 -6.44
CA HIS A 419 -0.30 -15.97 -6.34
C HIS A 419 0.48 -16.89 -7.28
N PHE A 420 0.09 -18.17 -7.33
CA PHE A 420 0.71 -19.18 -8.16
C PHE A 420 0.58 -18.83 -9.64
N ASN A 421 -0.65 -18.59 -10.11
CA ASN A 421 -0.92 -18.28 -11.52
C ASN A 421 -0.20 -17.00 -11.94
N PHE A 422 -0.21 -15.96 -11.11
CA PHE A 422 0.51 -14.72 -11.40
C PHE A 422 2.00 -14.97 -11.64
N LEU A 423 2.67 -15.66 -10.71
CA LEU A 423 4.10 -15.96 -10.82
C LEU A 423 4.41 -16.92 -11.97
N HIS A 424 3.55 -17.93 -12.18
CA HIS A 424 3.68 -18.90 -13.26
C HIS A 424 3.55 -18.24 -14.64
N TYR A 425 2.56 -17.36 -14.84
CA TYR A 425 2.43 -16.60 -16.08
C TYR A 425 3.58 -15.63 -16.31
N CYS A 426 4.11 -15.00 -15.25
CA CYS A 426 5.33 -14.21 -15.36
C CYS A 426 6.51 -15.05 -15.85
N GLU A 427 6.72 -16.24 -15.29
CA GLU A 427 7.79 -17.16 -15.67
C GLU A 427 7.64 -17.62 -17.15
N LEU A 428 6.44 -18.05 -17.55
CA LEU A 428 6.15 -18.43 -18.93
C LEU A 428 6.39 -17.27 -19.90
N THR A 429 5.96 -16.07 -19.55
CA THR A 429 6.18 -14.87 -20.36
C THR A 429 7.67 -14.58 -20.54
N LEU A 430 8.48 -14.77 -19.49
CA LEU A 430 9.93 -14.57 -19.56
C LEU A 430 10.62 -15.66 -20.39
N LYS A 431 10.20 -16.93 -20.26
CA LYS A 431 10.73 -18.05 -21.05
C LYS A 431 10.43 -17.90 -22.55
N HIS A 432 9.22 -17.47 -22.91
CA HIS A 432 8.78 -17.39 -24.30
C HIS A 432 9.08 -16.03 -24.96
N ARG A 433 9.52 -15.02 -24.21
CA ARG A 433 9.93 -13.72 -24.72
C ARG A 433 11.43 -13.52 -24.48
N PRO A 434 12.32 -14.19 -25.25
CA PRO A 434 13.75 -13.99 -25.11
C PRO A 434 14.08 -12.49 -25.27
N ALA A 435 14.98 -11.99 -24.43
CA ALA A 435 15.40 -10.61 -24.45
C ALA A 435 15.88 -10.24 -25.85
N VAL A 436 15.13 -9.39 -26.54
CA VAL A 436 15.42 -9.02 -27.92
C VAL A 436 16.60 -8.06 -27.93
N GLU A 437 17.81 -8.61 -28.06
CA GLU A 437 19.05 -7.86 -28.20
C GLU A 437 19.18 -7.32 -29.64
N GLY A 438 18.67 -6.10 -29.86
CA GLY A 438 18.94 -5.33 -31.08
C GLY A 438 17.73 -4.60 -31.67
N HIS A 439 17.96 -3.40 -32.22
CA HIS A 439 16.91 -2.52 -32.72
C HIS A 439 16.07 -3.10 -33.89
N ARG A 440 16.65 -3.98 -34.72
CA ARG A 440 15.98 -4.59 -35.89
C ARG A 440 15.06 -5.77 -35.54
N GLN A 441 15.37 -6.54 -34.49
CA GLN A 441 14.48 -7.61 -34.03
C GLN A 441 13.28 -7.07 -33.22
N ARG A 442 13.37 -5.84 -32.70
CA ARG A 442 12.27 -5.16 -31.96
C ARG A 442 11.01 -4.95 -32.80
N SER A 443 11.15 -4.72 -34.10
CA SER A 443 10.01 -4.54 -35.02
C SER A 443 9.28 -5.86 -35.30
N ARG A 444 10.03 -6.96 -35.47
CA ARG A 444 9.47 -8.31 -35.64
C ARG A 444 8.83 -8.84 -34.35
N ALA A 445 9.43 -8.56 -33.19
CA ALA A 445 8.86 -8.93 -31.90
C ALA A 445 7.53 -8.21 -31.61
N ARG A 446 7.34 -6.95 -32.06
CA ARG A 446 6.05 -6.25 -31.99
C ARG A 446 4.98 -6.86 -32.89
N ALA A 447 5.34 -7.28 -34.10
CA ALA A 447 4.42 -7.95 -35.02
C ALA A 447 4.04 -9.37 -34.57
N ASN A 448 4.89 -10.03 -33.79
CA ASN A 448 4.62 -11.34 -33.20
C ASN A 448 4.04 -11.27 -31.78
N SER A 449 4.14 -10.17 -31.04
CA SER A 449 3.56 -10.05 -29.69
C SER A 449 2.04 -10.02 -29.65
N SER A 450 1.39 -9.66 -30.76
CA SER A 450 -0.06 -9.83 -30.94
C SER A 450 -0.47 -11.31 -31.11
N LYS A 451 0.50 -12.21 -31.28
CA LYS A 451 0.30 -13.66 -31.43
C LYS A 451 0.61 -14.47 -30.17
N TRP A 452 0.64 -13.86 -28.98
CA TRP A 452 0.80 -14.59 -27.71
C TRP A 452 -0.29 -14.16 -26.73
N LEU A 453 -1.52 -14.64 -26.98
CA LEU A 453 -2.74 -14.08 -26.39
C LEU A 453 -3.36 -14.90 -25.26
N LEU A 454 -2.83 -16.08 -24.91
CA LEU A 454 -3.30 -16.79 -23.73
C LEU A 454 -3.00 -15.96 -22.46
N ALA A 455 -1.77 -15.49 -22.24
CA ALA A 455 -1.44 -14.61 -21.11
C ALA A 455 -2.00 -13.17 -21.26
N ALA A 456 -2.11 -12.64 -22.49
CA ALA A 456 -2.54 -11.26 -22.72
C ALA A 456 -4.05 -11.04 -22.57
N ARG A 457 -4.88 -12.10 -22.70
CA ARG A 457 -6.33 -12.02 -22.46
C ARG A 457 -6.67 -11.92 -20.96
N PHE A 458 -5.82 -12.47 -20.08
CA PHE A 458 -5.97 -12.38 -18.63
C PHE A 458 -5.48 -11.07 -18.01
N TRP A 459 -4.56 -10.35 -18.69
CA TRP A 459 -4.04 -9.07 -18.20
C TRP A 459 -3.70 -8.07 -19.34
N PRO A 460 -4.72 -7.46 -19.97
CA PRO A 460 -4.53 -6.58 -21.14
C PRO A 460 -3.58 -5.39 -20.89
N GLY A 461 -3.44 -4.96 -19.63
CA GLY A 461 -2.64 -3.80 -19.24
C GLY A 461 -1.12 -4.00 -19.25
N PHE A 462 -0.62 -5.23 -19.14
CA PHE A 462 0.83 -5.47 -19.08
C PHE A 462 1.47 -5.70 -20.46
N ALA A 463 0.74 -6.33 -21.39
CA ALA A 463 1.25 -6.64 -22.73
C ALA A 463 1.37 -5.40 -23.64
N THR A 464 0.58 -4.36 -23.39
CA THR A 464 0.46 -3.18 -24.26
C THR A 464 1.33 -1.99 -23.85
N SER A 465 1.95 -2.01 -22.66
CA SER A 465 2.77 -0.87 -22.23
C SER A 465 4.17 -0.89 -22.87
N SER A 466 4.46 0.16 -23.63
CA SER A 466 5.76 0.48 -24.24
C SER A 466 6.91 0.72 -23.23
N ARG A 467 6.65 0.51 -21.93
CA ARG A 467 7.59 0.77 -20.81
C ARG A 467 8.34 -0.48 -20.33
N THR A 468 8.06 -1.66 -20.88
CA THR A 468 8.80 -2.90 -20.52
C THR A 468 10.29 -2.85 -20.90
N HIS A 469 10.70 -1.90 -21.75
CA HIS A 469 12.07 -1.76 -22.26
C HIS A 469 13.11 -1.27 -21.23
N THR A 470 12.69 -0.77 -20.05
CA THR A 470 13.60 -0.31 -18.99
C THR A 470 13.87 -1.36 -17.91
N TYR A 471 13.21 -2.52 -17.95
CA TYR A 471 13.35 -3.53 -16.92
C TYR A 471 14.36 -4.59 -17.35
N LYS A 472 15.46 -4.71 -16.58
CA LYS A 472 16.38 -5.84 -16.70
C LYS A 472 15.67 -7.06 -16.11
N SER A 473 15.49 -8.11 -16.92
CA SER A 473 14.92 -9.37 -16.44
C SER A 473 15.70 -9.86 -15.23
N LEU A 474 15.00 -10.15 -14.13
CA LEU A 474 15.60 -10.87 -13.02
C LEU A 474 15.78 -12.30 -13.52
N ALA A 475 17.02 -12.74 -13.76
CA ALA A 475 17.27 -14.13 -14.07
C ALA A 475 16.92 -14.93 -12.81
N ILE A 476 15.79 -15.63 -12.82
CA ILE A 476 15.34 -16.49 -11.73
C ILE A 476 15.57 -17.93 -12.18
N GLU A 477 16.35 -18.69 -11.42
CA GLU A 477 16.56 -20.10 -11.68
C GLU A 477 15.34 -20.93 -11.24
N ALA A 478 15.16 -22.13 -11.81
CA ALA A 478 13.99 -22.98 -11.50
C ALA A 478 13.89 -23.32 -9.99
N ALA A 479 15.01 -23.49 -9.30
CA ALA A 479 15.05 -23.73 -7.86
C ALA A 479 14.65 -22.48 -7.05
N GLU A 480 15.12 -21.29 -7.46
CA GLU A 480 14.72 -20.02 -6.84
C GLU A 480 13.22 -19.77 -7.04
N PHE A 481 12.69 -20.04 -8.24
CA PHE A 481 11.27 -19.95 -8.55
C PHE A 481 10.44 -20.90 -7.68
N ALA A 482 10.91 -22.14 -7.50
CA ALA A 482 10.26 -23.10 -6.61
C ALA A 482 10.25 -22.61 -5.15
N ALA A 483 11.37 -22.09 -4.63
CA ALA A 483 11.41 -21.53 -3.28
C ALA A 483 10.45 -20.33 -3.14
N ILE A 484 10.37 -19.46 -4.14
CA ILE A 484 9.40 -18.35 -4.21
C ILE A 484 7.95 -18.84 -4.14
N GLN A 485 7.59 -19.86 -4.91
CA GLN A 485 6.25 -20.46 -4.89
C GLN A 485 5.94 -21.10 -3.54
N GLY A 486 6.91 -21.77 -2.93
CA GLY A 486 6.78 -22.34 -1.59
C GLY A 486 6.53 -21.27 -0.53
N ILE A 487 7.26 -20.15 -0.57
CA ILE A 487 7.07 -19.02 0.35
C ILE A 487 5.66 -18.45 0.22
N GLN A 488 5.16 -18.27 -1.00
CA GLN A 488 3.79 -17.78 -1.21
C GLN A 488 2.74 -18.75 -0.71
N LEU A 489 2.92 -20.06 -0.95
CA LEU A 489 2.05 -21.09 -0.39
C LEU A 489 1.99 -21.00 1.13
N TRP A 490 3.13 -21.05 1.80
CA TRP A 490 3.16 -21.09 3.27
C TRP A 490 2.66 -19.81 3.91
N LYS A 491 2.82 -18.65 3.26
CA LYS A 491 2.13 -17.41 3.69
C LYS A 491 0.61 -17.54 3.60
N CYS A 492 0.08 -18.12 2.52
CA CYS A 492 -1.37 -18.34 2.39
C CYS A 492 -1.89 -19.31 3.46
N VAL A 493 -1.10 -20.33 3.82
CA VAL A 493 -1.43 -21.26 4.90
C VAL A 493 -1.40 -20.57 6.25
N GLU A 494 -0.35 -19.80 6.56
CA GLU A 494 -0.20 -19.04 7.82
C GLU A 494 -1.33 -18.02 8.03
N GLU A 495 -1.85 -17.42 6.96
CA GLU A 495 -3.00 -16.51 7.03
C GLU A 495 -4.32 -17.22 7.38
N CYS A 496 -4.44 -18.53 7.12
CA CYS A 496 -5.69 -19.28 7.26
C CYS A 496 -5.68 -20.30 8.40
N VAL A 497 -4.50 -20.74 8.85
CA VAL A 497 -4.31 -21.83 9.82
C VAL A 497 -3.32 -21.36 10.89
N ASP A 498 -3.64 -21.62 12.15
CA ASP A 498 -2.71 -21.35 13.26
C ASP A 498 -1.58 -22.38 13.27
N LEU A 499 -0.50 -22.06 12.56
CA LEU A 499 0.68 -22.93 12.43
C LEU A 499 1.37 -23.20 13.77
N SER A 500 1.19 -22.33 14.78
CA SER A 500 1.84 -22.47 16.09
C SER A 500 1.34 -23.71 16.84
N ALA A 501 0.07 -24.07 16.65
CA ALA A 501 -0.52 -25.28 17.22
C ALA A 501 -0.03 -26.56 16.51
N GLU A 502 0.40 -26.46 15.26
CA GLU A 502 0.62 -27.63 14.39
C GLU A 502 2.08 -28.06 14.25
N PHE A 503 3.03 -27.13 14.27
CA PHE A 503 4.44 -27.41 13.95
C PHE A 503 5.40 -27.27 15.15
N GLY A 504 4.89 -26.85 16.32
CA GLY A 504 5.74 -26.51 17.46
C GLY A 504 6.63 -25.30 17.18
N THR A 505 7.52 -24.96 18.12
CA THR A 505 8.40 -23.80 18.00
C THR A 505 9.58 -23.99 17.06
N ASP A 506 9.91 -25.24 16.72
CA ASP A 506 11.29 -25.53 16.30
C ASP A 506 11.49 -25.54 14.78
N HIS A 507 10.44 -25.73 13.96
CA HIS A 507 10.61 -25.80 12.49
C HIS A 507 9.44 -25.23 11.70
N CYS A 508 9.46 -23.92 11.44
CA CYS A 508 8.55 -23.29 10.47
C CYS A 508 9.04 -23.56 9.04
N PRO A 509 8.25 -24.24 8.17
CA PRO A 509 8.63 -24.51 6.78
C PRO A 509 8.91 -23.23 5.97
N LEU A 510 8.27 -22.12 6.35
CA LEU A 510 8.48 -20.81 5.75
C LEU A 510 9.91 -20.29 5.98
N ASP A 511 10.44 -20.43 7.20
CA ASP A 511 11.80 -20.02 7.53
C ASP A 511 12.84 -20.87 6.80
N ALA A 512 12.59 -22.18 6.70
CA ALA A 512 13.43 -23.09 5.93
C ALA A 512 13.47 -22.68 4.44
N LEU A 513 12.33 -22.36 3.84
CA LEU A 513 12.25 -21.88 2.47
C LEU A 513 12.95 -20.53 2.26
N PHE A 514 12.88 -19.60 3.20
CA PHE A 514 13.65 -18.36 3.13
C PHE A 514 15.16 -18.61 3.20
N ALA A 515 15.60 -19.53 4.07
CA ALA A 515 16.99 -19.92 4.17
C ALA A 515 17.49 -20.60 2.89
N GLU A 516 16.73 -21.53 2.33
CA GLU A 516 17.05 -22.18 1.05
C GLU A 516 17.10 -21.17 -0.11
N LEU A 517 16.13 -20.25 -0.20
CA LEU A 517 16.13 -19.18 -1.21
C LEU A 517 17.38 -18.30 -1.09
N HIS A 518 17.75 -17.90 0.13
CA HIS A 518 18.94 -17.10 0.37
C HIS A 518 20.21 -17.86 -0.08
N TYR A 519 20.30 -19.16 0.21
CA TYR A 519 21.41 -19.99 -0.25
C TYR A 519 21.46 -20.11 -1.78
N LEU A 520 20.32 -20.38 -2.42
CA LEU A 520 20.23 -20.50 -3.89
C LEU A 520 20.71 -19.22 -4.59
N ILE A 521 20.33 -18.05 -4.06
CA ILE A 521 20.80 -16.75 -4.58
C ILE A 521 22.29 -16.55 -4.32
N ALA A 522 22.82 -17.04 -3.19
CA ALA A 522 24.25 -16.99 -2.91
C ALA A 522 25.05 -17.88 -3.87
N ALA A 523 24.52 -19.06 -4.19
CA ALA A 523 25.13 -20.00 -5.13
C ALA A 523 25.14 -19.45 -6.56
N SER A 524 24.01 -18.90 -7.04
CA SER A 524 23.89 -18.35 -8.41
C SER A 524 24.74 -17.09 -8.65
N ASN A 525 25.24 -16.43 -7.59
CA ASN A 525 26.14 -15.28 -7.66
C ASN A 525 27.64 -15.65 -7.55
N GLY A 526 28.03 -16.90 -7.81
CA GLY A 526 29.44 -17.31 -7.88
C GLY A 526 30.09 -17.62 -6.53
N GLY A 527 29.32 -18.11 -5.55
CA GLY A 527 29.90 -18.74 -4.35
C GLY A 527 30.38 -17.77 -3.26
N GLY A 528 29.53 -16.87 -2.80
CA GLY A 528 29.67 -16.20 -1.49
C GLY A 528 30.58 -14.96 -1.41
N THR A 529 31.43 -14.68 -2.41
CA THR A 529 32.33 -13.51 -2.36
C THR A 529 31.61 -12.17 -2.55
N ASN A 530 30.40 -12.17 -3.11
CA ASN A 530 29.59 -10.95 -3.32
C ASN A 530 28.38 -10.87 -2.39
N ALA A 531 28.61 -10.86 -1.08
CA ALA A 531 27.55 -10.75 -0.06
C ALA A 531 26.60 -9.56 -0.31
N ARG A 532 27.13 -8.44 -0.82
CA ARG A 532 26.33 -7.26 -1.19
C ARG A 532 25.36 -7.55 -2.34
N GLY A 533 25.83 -8.22 -3.40
CA GLY A 533 24.99 -8.62 -4.54
C GLY A 533 23.89 -9.59 -4.13
N VAL A 534 24.21 -10.55 -3.27
CA VAL A 534 23.24 -11.50 -2.69
C VAL A 534 22.16 -10.77 -1.90
N ALA A 535 22.56 -9.90 -0.96
CA ALA A 535 21.61 -9.13 -0.13
C ALA A 535 20.69 -8.23 -0.98
N ILE A 536 21.25 -7.55 -1.99
CA ILE A 536 20.46 -6.69 -2.90
C ILE A 536 19.45 -7.54 -3.69
N ARG A 537 19.88 -8.68 -4.27
CA ARG A 537 18.99 -9.54 -5.06
C ARG A 537 17.91 -10.19 -4.20
N PHE A 538 18.27 -10.71 -3.03
CA PHE A 538 17.32 -11.27 -2.07
C PHE A 538 16.31 -10.20 -1.63
N GLY A 539 16.76 -9.00 -1.25
CA GLY A 539 15.89 -7.89 -0.89
C GLY A 539 14.92 -7.48 -2.01
N ARG A 540 15.36 -7.51 -3.28
CA ARG A 540 14.49 -7.28 -4.44
C ARG A 540 13.43 -8.35 -4.61
N ILE A 541 13.79 -9.63 -4.44
CA ILE A 541 12.84 -10.75 -4.49
C ILE A 541 11.82 -10.61 -3.35
N LEU A 542 12.26 -10.28 -2.13
CA LEU A 542 11.35 -10.05 -1.00
C LEU A 542 10.41 -8.86 -1.24
N SER A 543 10.90 -7.77 -1.84
CA SER A 543 10.06 -6.63 -2.25
C SER A 543 9.01 -7.08 -3.25
N MET A 544 9.41 -7.82 -4.29
CA MET A 544 8.49 -8.38 -5.28
C MET A 544 7.44 -9.28 -4.64
N LEU A 545 7.83 -10.19 -3.73
CA LEU A 545 6.87 -11.04 -3.03
C LEU A 545 5.86 -10.22 -2.21
N THR A 546 6.33 -9.15 -1.57
CA THR A 546 5.47 -8.25 -0.79
C THR A 546 4.51 -7.45 -1.68
N GLU A 547 5.00 -6.98 -2.83
CA GLU A 547 4.21 -6.27 -3.83
C GLU A 547 3.15 -7.18 -4.48
N VAL A 548 3.50 -8.43 -4.81
CA VAL A 548 2.54 -9.41 -5.34
C VAL A 548 1.46 -9.74 -4.33
N SER A 549 1.80 -9.93 -3.05
CA SER A 549 0.80 -10.15 -2.00
C SER A 549 -0.07 -8.91 -1.76
N ALA A 550 0.50 -7.70 -1.85
CA ALA A 550 -0.27 -6.47 -1.78
C ALA A 550 -1.25 -6.33 -2.96
N LEU A 551 -0.78 -6.59 -4.18
CA LEU A 551 -1.60 -6.60 -5.38
C LEU A 551 -2.72 -7.64 -5.29
N GLY A 552 -2.43 -8.85 -4.79
CA GLY A 552 -3.43 -9.89 -4.57
C GLY A 552 -4.54 -9.45 -3.62
N ARG A 553 -4.19 -8.75 -2.52
CA ARG A 553 -5.19 -8.16 -1.62
C ARG A 553 -6.01 -7.07 -2.31
N GLU A 554 -5.36 -6.14 -3.01
CA GLU A 554 -6.06 -5.07 -3.74
C GLU A 554 -7.01 -5.62 -4.81
N LEU A 555 -6.61 -6.66 -5.54
CA LEU A 555 -7.45 -7.32 -6.54
C LEU A 555 -8.60 -8.09 -5.91
N ASN A 556 -8.37 -8.77 -4.79
CA ASN A 556 -9.45 -9.44 -4.07
C ASN A 556 -10.46 -8.42 -3.53
N GLU A 557 -10.00 -7.27 -3.05
CA GLU A 557 -10.85 -6.14 -2.69
C GLU A 557 -11.63 -5.62 -3.91
N LEU A 558 -10.96 -5.40 -5.06
CA LEU A 558 -11.60 -4.96 -6.29
C LEU A 558 -12.63 -5.96 -6.82
N LEU A 559 -12.33 -7.27 -6.80
CA LEU A 559 -13.26 -8.32 -7.20
C LEU A 559 -14.47 -8.37 -6.26
N THR A 560 -14.24 -8.17 -4.96
CA THR A 560 -15.32 -8.05 -3.97
C THR A 560 -16.18 -6.83 -4.27
N LEU A 561 -15.59 -5.68 -4.59
CA LEU A 561 -16.31 -4.47 -5.00
C LEU A 561 -17.06 -4.69 -6.33
N CYS A 562 -16.46 -5.34 -7.32
CA CYS A 562 -17.12 -5.68 -8.58
C CYS A 562 -18.34 -6.57 -8.35
N LYS A 563 -18.26 -7.56 -7.44
CA LYS A 563 -19.43 -8.39 -7.06
C LYS A 563 -20.54 -7.57 -6.39
N VAL A 564 -20.20 -6.46 -5.73
CA VAL A 564 -21.15 -5.57 -5.07
C VAL A 564 -21.77 -4.57 -6.05
N PHE A 565 -21.00 -4.07 -7.03
CA PHE A 565 -21.40 -2.97 -7.90
C PHE A 565 -21.79 -3.38 -9.32
N LEU A 566 -21.41 -4.56 -9.79
CA LEU A 566 -21.78 -5.10 -11.10
C LEU A 566 -22.83 -6.19 -10.92
N ASP A 567 -23.83 -6.17 -11.80
CA ASP A 567 -25.03 -6.99 -11.74
C ASP A 567 -24.73 -8.48 -11.42
N PRO A 568 -25.25 -9.02 -10.29
CA PRO A 568 -24.97 -10.40 -9.84
C PRO A 568 -25.37 -11.48 -10.86
N GLY A 569 -26.17 -11.16 -11.87
CA GLY A 569 -26.52 -12.08 -12.96
C GLY A 569 -25.42 -12.31 -14.01
N SER A 570 -24.36 -11.49 -14.04
CA SER A 570 -23.36 -11.50 -15.12
C SER A 570 -22.02 -12.16 -14.78
N CYS A 571 -21.76 -12.40 -13.50
CA CYS A 571 -20.50 -12.98 -13.02
C CYS A 571 -20.75 -14.38 -12.48
N VAL A 572 -20.23 -15.42 -13.15
CA VAL A 572 -20.24 -16.79 -12.62
C VAL A 572 -19.63 -16.75 -11.21
N ASN A 573 -20.43 -17.11 -10.22
CA ASN A 573 -20.03 -17.01 -8.82
C ASN A 573 -18.93 -18.03 -8.53
N SER A 574 -17.68 -17.57 -8.55
CA SER A 574 -16.52 -18.42 -8.30
C SER A 574 -16.66 -19.22 -7.00
N ASN A 575 -17.36 -18.69 -5.98
CA ASN A 575 -17.60 -19.38 -4.72
C ASN A 575 -18.39 -20.70 -4.89
N ASP A 576 -19.42 -20.71 -5.74
CA ASP A 576 -20.25 -21.90 -5.95
C ASP A 576 -19.44 -23.04 -6.58
N LEU A 577 -18.42 -22.69 -7.39
CA LEU A 577 -17.49 -23.66 -7.96
C LEU A 577 -16.62 -24.33 -6.88
N TRP A 578 -16.04 -23.52 -5.98
CA TRP A 578 -15.21 -24.03 -4.90
C TRP A 578 -16.02 -24.91 -3.94
N ASP A 579 -17.22 -24.46 -3.56
CA ASP A 579 -18.09 -25.19 -2.63
C ASP A 579 -18.56 -26.53 -3.22
N ALA A 580 -18.89 -26.56 -4.52
CA ALA A 580 -19.26 -27.79 -5.22
C ALA A 580 -18.10 -28.81 -5.27
N MET A 581 -16.87 -28.35 -5.50
CA MET A 581 -15.69 -29.24 -5.54
C MET A 581 -15.43 -29.90 -4.19
N PHE A 582 -15.48 -29.15 -3.08
CA PHE A 582 -15.23 -29.70 -1.75
C PHE A 582 -16.40 -30.53 -1.20
N ALA A 583 -17.63 -30.22 -1.59
CA ALA A 583 -18.79 -31.06 -1.28
C ALA A 583 -18.67 -32.45 -1.91
N ALA A 584 -18.17 -32.53 -3.16
CA ALA A 584 -17.93 -33.80 -3.85
C ALA A 584 -16.83 -34.65 -3.19
N ASP A 585 -15.74 -34.03 -2.74
CA ASP A 585 -14.66 -34.71 -2.00
C ASP A 585 -15.14 -35.25 -0.65
N SER A 586 -15.93 -34.45 0.10
CA SER A 586 -16.50 -34.86 1.39
C SER A 586 -17.49 -36.03 1.25
N ALA A 587 -18.29 -36.03 0.18
CA ALA A 587 -19.21 -37.11 -0.12
C ALA A 587 -18.48 -38.42 -0.48
N LYS A 588 -17.36 -38.35 -1.22
CA LYS A 588 -16.52 -39.52 -1.52
C LYS A 588 -15.86 -40.09 -0.28
N ALA A 589 -15.28 -39.26 0.58
CA ALA A 589 -14.65 -39.72 1.83
C ALA A 589 -15.64 -40.49 2.73
N ASN A 590 -16.87 -39.98 2.86
CA ASN A 590 -17.94 -40.62 3.62
C ASN A 590 -18.47 -41.92 2.97
N ALA A 591 -18.36 -42.05 1.64
CA ALA A 591 -18.75 -43.27 0.93
C ALA A 591 -17.69 -44.37 1.02
N THR A 592 -16.40 -44.03 1.14
CA THR A 592 -15.31 -45.00 1.37
C THR A 592 -15.14 -45.42 2.83
N ALA A 593 -15.71 -44.67 3.78
CA ALA A 593 -15.69 -45.00 5.20
C ALA A 593 -16.87 -45.89 5.63
N LYS A 594 -17.86 -46.10 4.75
CA LYS A 594 -18.93 -47.08 4.88
C LYS A 594 -18.60 -48.31 4.04
#